data_AF-A0A3P7N2I9-F1
#
_entry.id   AF-A0A3P7N2I9-F1
#
_cell.length_a   1.000
_cell.length_b   1.000
_cell.length_c   1.000
_cell.angle_alpha   90.00
_cell.angle_beta   90.00
_cell.angle_gamma   90.00
#
_symmetry.space_group_name_H-M   'P 1'
#
loop_
_entity.id
_entity.type
_entity.pdbx_description
1 polymer ?
#
loop_
_entity_poly.entity_id
_entity_poly.type
_entity_poly.pdbx_seq_one_letter_code
_entity_poly.pdbx_strand_id
1 'polypeptide(L)' 'MTDVNVRLANDELWTKFHENTTEMVVTKTGRKMFPKLEYVIEGLKTDQAYGLVLQIEQVDDNR' A
#
# COMPACT_ATOMS: atom_id res chain seq x y z
N MET A 1 -15.49 18.16 10.82
CA MET A 1 -14.97 17.39 9.67
C MET A 1 -14.39 16.11 10.23
N THR A 2 -14.92 14.95 9.84
CA THR A 2 -14.25 13.67 10.09
C THR A 2 -13.22 13.51 8.98
N ASP A 3 -11.97 13.85 9.25
CA ASP A 3 -10.89 13.57 8.31
C ASP A 3 -10.62 12.07 8.35
N VAL A 4 -10.78 11.43 7.20
CA VAL A 4 -10.41 10.02 7.03
C VAL A 4 -8.89 9.96 7.04
N ASN A 5 -8.33 9.18 7.96
CA ASN A 5 -6.89 8.94 8.04
C ASN A 5 -6.57 7.54 7.54
N VAL A 6 -5.49 7.43 6.76
CA VAL A 6 -4.98 6.15 6.27
C VAL A 6 -3.48 6.10 6.55
N ARG A 7 -3.04 4.99 7.14
CA ARG A 7 -1.61 4.72 7.35
C ARG A 7 -1.28 3.26 7.04
N LEU A 8 -0.02 3.00 6.69
CA LEU A 8 0.50 1.64 6.62
C LEU A 8 0.56 1.05 8.04
N ALA A 9 0.06 -0.17 8.21
CA ALA A 9 0.10 -0.90 9.47
C ALA A 9 1.51 -1.40 9.81
N ASN A 10 2.33 -1.60 8.78
CA ASN A 10 3.68 -2.15 8.84
C ASN A 10 4.71 -1.18 8.24
N ASP A 11 4.52 0.12 8.49
CA ASP A 11 5.35 1.22 7.99
C ASP A 11 6.84 1.04 8.33
N GLU A 12 7.17 0.61 9.55
CA GLU A 12 8.56 0.35 9.95
C GLU A 12 9.26 -0.69 9.05
N LEU A 13 8.53 -1.72 8.61
CA LEU A 13 9.09 -2.74 7.71
C LEU A 13 9.25 -2.17 6.30
N TRP A 14 8.28 -1.41 5.82
CA TRP A 14 8.38 -0.72 4.53
C TRP A 14 9.54 0.27 4.49
N THR A 15 9.78 1.02 5.57
CA THR A 15 10.92 1.94 5.67
C THR A 15 12.24 1.19 5.50
N LYS A 16 12.43 0.04 6.15
CA LYS A 16 13.65 -0.79 5.98
C LYS A 16 13.82 -1.30 4.55
N PHE A 17 12.74 -1.69 3.89
CA PHE A 17 12.79 -2.09 2.48
C PHE A 17 13.08 -0.92 1.55
N HIS A 18 12.57 0.28 1.88
CA HIS A 18 12.81 1.49 1.10
C HIS A 18 14.29 1.93 1.17
N GLU A 19 14.88 1.89 2.37
CA GLU A 19 16.31 2.17 2.58
C GLU A 19 17.23 1.29 1.73
N ASN A 20 16.78 0.08 1.39
CA ASN A 20 17.54 -0.89 0.57
C ASN A 20 17.10 -0.92 -0.90
N THR A 21 16.34 0.07 -1.37
CA THR A 21 15.68 0.06 -2.69
C THR A 21 14.73 -1.12 -2.83
N THR A 22 13.46 -0.89 -2.55
CA THR A 22 12.47 -1.97 -2.54
C THR A 22 12.31 -2.60 -3.92
N GLU A 23 12.60 -3.89 -4.01
CA GLU A 23 12.37 -4.70 -5.21
C GLU A 23 11.19 -5.65 -5.02
N MET A 24 10.44 -5.91 -6.09
CA MET A 24 9.32 -6.84 -6.09
C MET A 24 9.51 -7.89 -7.18
N VAL A 25 9.40 -9.16 -6.81
CA VAL A 25 9.51 -10.28 -7.75
C VAL A 25 8.19 -10.44 -8.52
N VAL A 26 8.25 -10.42 -9.84
CA VAL A 26 7.12 -10.71 -10.73
C VAL A 26 7.33 -12.06 -11.40
N THR A 27 6.30 -12.90 -11.43
CA THR A 27 6.33 -14.21 -12.10
C THR A 27 5.10 -14.38 -13.00
N LYS A 28 5.18 -15.31 -13.97
CA LYS A 28 4.07 -15.60 -14.90
C LYS A 28 2.77 -15.99 -14.18
N THR A 29 2.87 -16.73 -13.09
CA THR A 29 1.71 -17.17 -12.28
C THR A 29 1.27 -16.14 -11.25
N GLY A 30 1.98 -15.01 -11.15
CA GLY A 30 1.86 -14.06 -10.06
C GLY A 30 2.66 -14.46 -8.82
N ARG A 31 3.03 -13.44 -8.05
CA ARG A 31 3.74 -13.53 -6.77
C ARG A 31 3.12 -12.53 -5.81
N LYS A 32 2.98 -12.92 -4.54
CA LYS A 32 2.54 -11.98 -3.50
C LYS A 32 3.67 -11.00 -3.21
N MET A 33 3.34 -9.71 -3.09
CA MET A 33 4.27 -8.67 -2.64
C MET A 33 4.75 -8.98 -1.21
N PHE A 34 6.00 -8.62 -0.94
CA PHE A 34 6.56 -8.58 0.41
C PHE A 34 7.45 -7.33 0.54
N PRO A 35 7.22 -6.46 1.54
CA PRO A 35 6.20 -6.57 2.57
C PRO A 35 4.76 -6.50 2.01
N LYS A 36 3.77 -6.93 2.80
CA LYS A 36 2.36 -6.82 2.38
C LYS A 36 1.91 -5.36 2.50
N LEU A 37 1.03 -4.91 1.61
CA LEU A 37 0.29 -3.67 1.80
C LEU A 37 -0.84 -3.91 2.81
N GLU A 38 -0.66 -3.40 4.02
CA GLU A 38 -1.62 -3.50 5.12
C GLU A 38 -1.92 -2.08 5.60
N TYR A 39 -3.20 -1.71 5.66
CA TYR A 39 -3.64 -0.34 5.95
C TYR A 39 -4.49 -0.31 7.22
N VAL A 40 -4.30 0.73 8.03
CA VAL A 40 -5.24 1.13 9.08
C VAL A 40 -6.00 2.35 8.57
N ILE A 41 -7.33 2.26 8.57
CA ILE A 41 -8.22 3.32 8.09
C ILE A 41 -9.11 3.77 9.26
N GLU A 42 -9.08 5.06 9.57
CA GLU A 42 -9.81 5.67 10.67
C GLU A 42 -10.69 6.82 10.18
N GLY A 43 -11.75 7.14 10.91
CA GLY A 43 -12.63 8.28 10.59
C GLY A 43 -13.72 8.01 9.54
N LEU A 44 -13.88 6.77 9.09
CA LEU A 44 -15.02 6.38 8.24
C LEU A 44 -16.34 6.48 9.01
N LYS A 45 -17.37 6.99 8.34
CA LYS A 45 -18.75 6.95 8.86
C LYS A 45 -19.31 5.55 8.74
N THR A 46 -19.92 5.06 9.81
CA THR A 46 -20.45 3.69 9.91
C THR A 46 -21.73 3.45 9.09
N ASP A 47 -22.39 4.51 8.63
CA ASP A 47 -23.66 4.48 7.89
C ASP A 47 -23.49 4.56 6.36
N GLN A 48 -22.26 4.41 5.86
CA GLN A 48 -21.95 4.54 4.44
C GLN A 48 -21.22 3.30 3.89
N ALA A 49 -21.36 3.07 2.59
CA ALA A 49 -20.62 2.05 1.86
C ALA A 49 -19.37 2.65 1.21
N TYR A 50 -18.26 1.91 1.24
CA TYR A 50 -16.98 2.33 0.67
C TYR A 50 -16.42 1.25 -0.24
N GLY A 51 -15.73 1.67 -1.30
CA GLY A 51 -14.90 0.81 -2.13
C GLY A 51 -13.42 1.10 -1.90
N LEU A 52 -12.58 0.07 -1.88
CA LEU A 52 -11.13 0.20 -1.85
C LEU A 52 -10.56 -0.28 -3.18
N VAL A 53 -9.74 0.56 -3.80
CA VAL A 53 -9.05 0.25 -5.06
C VAL A 53 -7.56 0.45 -4.82
N LEU A 54 -6.76 -0.54 -5.18
CA LEU A 54 -5.31 -0.45 -5.23
C LEU A 54 -4.90 -0.32 -6.68
N GLN A 55 -4.16 0.74 -6.99
CA GLN A 55 -3.55 0.95 -8.30
C GLN A 55 -2.04 1.10 -8.11
N ILE A 56 -1.27 0.41 -8.95
CA ILE A 56 0.19 0.53 -8.99
C ILE A 56 0.51 1.24 -10.30
N GLU A 57 1.18 2.38 -10.19
CA GLU A 57 1.56 3.22 -11.33
C GLU A 57 3.08 3.31 -11.43
N GLN A 58 3.55 3.62 -12.63
CA GLN A 58 4.97 3.85 -12.91
C GLN A 58 5.41 5.16 -12.22
N VAL A 59 6.53 5.13 -11.50
CA VAL A 59 7.04 6.30 -10.78
C VAL A 59 7.76 7.30 -11.67
N ASP A 60 8.48 6.82 -12.69
CA ASP A 60 9.22 7.63 -13.65
C ASP A 60 9.37 6.90 -14.99
N ASP A 61 9.81 7.61 -16.03
CA ASP A 61 10.04 7.04 -17.36
C ASP A 61 11.41 6.33 -17.50
N ASN A 62 12.06 5.98 -16.39
CA ASN A 62 13.33 5.29 -16.41
C ASN A 62 13.12 3.78 -16.61
N ARG A 63 14.12 3.13 -17.22
CA ARG A 63 14.10 1.69 -17.53
C ARG A 63 14.91 0.89 -16.53
#